data_AF-A0A7S4Q6D5-F1
#
_entry.id   AF-A0A7S4Q6D5-F1
#
_cell.length_a   1.000
_cell.length_b   1.000
_cell.length_c   1.000
_cell.angle_alpha   90.00
_cell.angle_beta   90.00
_cell.angle_gamma   90.00
#
_symmetry.space_group_name_H-M   'P 1'
#
loop_
_entity.id
_entity.type
_entity.pdbx_description
1 polymer ?
#
loop_
_entity_poly.entity_id
_entity_poly.type
_entity_poly.pdbx_seq_one_letter_code
_entity_poly.pdbx_strand_id
1 'polypeptide(L)'
;KSKATASQPVSAQALIYMAMIDGRARAESRWHSYLDLLPTEHHDPLWWTKAERERLLAGTQLMHDAERHEAQLREVYDSLYPALSQEDPRSFPPERYTFEAFRWARSP
;
A
#
# COMPACT_ATOMS: atom_id res chain seq x y z
N LYS A 1 1.18 -15.65 -31.95
CA LYS A 1 0.08 -16.04 -31.02
C LYS A 1 0.33 -15.31 -29.71
N SER A 2 -0.36 -14.18 -29.50
CA SER A 2 -0.21 -13.38 -28.27
C SER A 2 -0.91 -14.14 -27.14
N LYS A 3 -0.17 -14.50 -26.07
CA LYS A 3 -0.77 -15.06 -24.86
C LYS A 3 -1.65 -13.97 -24.26
N ALA A 4 -2.96 -14.19 -24.21
CA ALA A 4 -3.85 -13.39 -23.39
C ALA A 4 -3.35 -13.49 -21.95
N THR A 5 -2.78 -12.40 -21.44
CA THR A 5 -2.43 -12.25 -20.03
C THR A 5 -3.73 -12.36 -19.26
N ALA A 6 -3.92 -13.46 -18.52
CA ALA A 6 -5.08 -13.61 -17.66
C ALA A 6 -5.09 -12.43 -16.68
N SER A 7 -6.11 -11.58 -16.77
CA SER A 7 -6.33 -10.50 -15.82
C SER A 7 -6.58 -11.15 -14.46
N GLN A 8 -5.59 -11.06 -13.58
CA GLN A 8 -5.76 -11.48 -12.19
C GLN A 8 -6.79 -10.55 -11.54
N PRO A 9 -7.79 -11.08 -10.83
CA PRO A 9 -8.79 -10.24 -10.17
C PRO A 9 -8.11 -9.38 -9.09
N VAL A 10 -8.39 -8.08 -9.10
CA VAL A 10 -7.91 -7.16 -8.07
C VAL A 10 -8.61 -7.48 -6.76
N SER A 11 -7.85 -7.60 -5.66
CA SER A 11 -8.44 -7.89 -4.35
C SER A 11 -9.32 -6.73 -3.87
N ALA A 12 -10.39 -7.04 -3.14
CA ALA A 12 -11.26 -6.00 -2.56
C ALA A 12 -10.49 -5.06 -1.62
N GLN A 13 -9.49 -5.59 -0.91
CA GLN A 13 -8.61 -4.79 -0.06
C GLN A 13 -7.81 -3.77 -0.86
N ALA A 14 -7.24 -4.15 -2.01
CA ALA A 14 -6.50 -3.21 -2.84
C ALA A 14 -7.38 -2.06 -3.36
N LEU A 15 -8.66 -2.35 -3.68
CA LEU A 15 -9.64 -1.32 -4.05
C LEU A 15 -9.96 -0.37 -2.87
N ILE A 16 -10.10 -0.90 -1.66
CA ILE A 16 -10.29 -0.08 -0.45
C ILE A 16 -9.08 0.83 -0.23
N TYR A 17 -7.87 0.29 -0.34
CA TYR A 17 -6.64 1.08 -0.17
C TYR A 17 -6.55 2.20 -1.21
N MET A 18 -6.88 1.90 -2.46
CA MET A 18 -6.95 2.89 -3.53
C MET A 18 -7.95 4.01 -3.21
N ALA A 19 -9.15 3.65 -2.74
CA ALA A 19 -10.18 4.63 -2.36
C ALA A 19 -9.77 5.48 -1.15
N MET A 20 -9.03 4.92 -0.19
CA MET A 20 -8.48 5.67 0.95
C MET A 20 -7.41 6.66 0.50
N ILE A 21 -6.48 6.25 -0.36
CA ILE A 21 -5.43 7.12 -0.91
C ILE A 21 -6.06 8.28 -1.69
N ASP A 22 -7.00 8.00 -2.59
CA ASP A 22 -7.69 9.04 -3.36
C ASP A 22 -8.54 9.95 -2.46
N GLY A 23 -9.30 9.35 -1.54
CA GLY A 23 -10.19 10.06 -0.64
C GLY A 23 -9.46 10.97 0.33
N ARG A 24 -8.22 10.63 0.73
CA ARG A 24 -7.38 11.50 1.54
C ARG A 24 -6.80 12.66 0.73
N ALA A 25 -6.37 12.42 -0.51
CA ALA A 25 -5.74 13.43 -1.35
C ALA A 25 -6.71 14.51 -1.88
N ARG A 26 -8.02 14.21 -1.93
CA ARG A 26 -9.04 15.08 -2.54
C ARG A 26 -9.88 15.77 -1.48
N ALA A 27 -9.73 17.09 -1.35
CA ALA A 27 -10.46 17.88 -0.35
C ALA A 27 -11.98 17.82 -0.52
N GLU A 28 -12.47 17.59 -1.74
CA GLU A 28 -13.88 17.41 -2.06
C GLU A 28 -14.43 16.01 -1.72
N SER A 29 -13.57 15.06 -1.35
CA SER A 29 -14.00 13.73 -0.92
C SER A 29 -14.84 13.85 0.35
N ARG A 30 -15.99 13.16 0.36
CA ARG A 30 -16.85 13.04 1.55
C ARG A 30 -16.10 12.54 2.78
N TRP A 31 -15.07 11.73 2.57
CA TRP A 31 -14.28 11.11 3.65
C TRP A 31 -12.99 11.86 3.96
N HIS A 32 -12.69 12.97 3.26
CA HIS A 32 -11.43 13.68 3.41
C HIS A 32 -11.13 14.04 4.86
N SER A 33 -12.06 14.73 5.54
CA SER A 33 -11.87 15.14 6.94
C SER A 33 -11.66 13.96 7.89
N TYR A 34 -12.24 12.79 7.61
CA TYR A 34 -12.00 11.60 8.41
C TYR A 34 -10.63 11.00 8.12
N LEU A 35 -10.30 10.82 6.83
CA LEU A 35 -9.05 10.20 6.39
C LEU A 35 -7.82 11.04 6.74
N ASP A 36 -7.97 12.36 6.78
CA ASP A 36 -6.89 13.29 7.13
C ASP A 36 -6.56 13.27 8.63
N LEU A 37 -7.52 12.88 9.48
CA LEU A 37 -7.33 12.70 10.93
C LEU A 37 -6.67 11.37 11.29
N LEU A 38 -6.54 10.44 10.35
CA LEU A 38 -5.91 9.14 10.63
C LEU A 38 -4.41 9.31 10.91
N PRO A 39 -3.85 8.51 11.82
CA PRO A 39 -2.42 8.54 12.10
C PRO A 39 -1.58 8.34 10.84
N THR A 40 -0.48 9.08 10.76
CA THR A 40 0.58 8.88 9.76
C THR A 40 1.73 8.05 10.29
N GLU A 41 1.83 7.95 11.62
CA GLU A 41 2.86 7.19 12.31
C GLU A 41 2.23 5.92 12.88
N HIS A 42 2.86 4.79 12.61
CA HIS A 42 2.45 3.49 13.12
C HIS A 42 3.67 2.81 13.75
N HIS A 43 3.44 2.09 14.85
CA HIS A 43 4.51 1.44 15.62
C HIS A 43 4.53 -0.08 15.42
N ASP A 44 3.90 -0.59 14.37
CA ASP A 44 3.98 -2.00 14.04
C ASP A 44 5.25 -2.33 13.23
N PRO A 45 5.72 -3.60 13.24
CA PRO A 45 6.95 -3.98 12.56
C PRO A 45 7.03 -3.53 11.10
N LEU A 46 5.92 -3.43 10.35
CA LEU A 46 5.96 -3.00 8.94
C LEU A 46 6.42 -1.54 8.76
N TRP A 47 6.35 -0.75 9.81
CA TRP A 47 6.78 0.66 9.83
C TRP A 47 8.16 0.86 10.44
N TRP A 48 8.68 -0.15 11.13
CA TRP A 48 10.05 -0.12 11.64
C TRP A 48 11.06 -0.17 10.51
N THR A 49 12.15 0.55 10.71
CA THR A 49 13.35 0.42 9.89
C THR A 49 13.89 -1.00 9.97
N LYS A 50 14.65 -1.39 8.94
CA LYS A 50 15.34 -2.70 8.93
C LYS A 50 16.19 -2.90 10.20
N ALA A 51 16.91 -1.86 10.62
CA ALA A 51 17.75 -1.89 11.82
C ALA A 51 16.94 -2.10 13.10
N GLU A 52 15.76 -1.48 13.23
CA GLU A 52 14.87 -1.69 14.38
C GLU A 52 14.31 -3.12 14.41
N ARG A 53 13.91 -3.66 13.25
CA ARG A 53 13.45 -5.06 13.18
C ARG A 53 14.56 -6.04 13.51
N GLU A 54 15.76 -5.85 12.96
CA GLU A 54 16.93 -6.67 13.30
C GLU A 54 17.27 -6.58 14.78
N ARG A 55 17.25 -5.38 15.36
CA ARG A 55 17.55 -5.17 16.78
C ARG A 55 16.50 -5.80 17.71
N LEU A 56 15.21 -5.67 17.39
CA LEU A 56 14.12 -6.02 18.31
C LEU A 56 13.54 -7.42 18.07
N LEU A 57 13.66 -7.94 16.85
CA LEU A 57 12.96 -9.17 16.41
C LEU A 57 13.91 -10.26 15.90
N ALA A 58 15.22 -10.05 15.83
CA ALA A 58 16.13 -11.07 15.31
C ALA A 58 15.96 -12.43 16.00
N GLY A 59 15.85 -13.48 15.18
CA GLY A 59 15.66 -14.85 15.66
C GLY A 59 14.23 -15.18 16.11
N THR A 60 13.29 -14.23 16.05
CA THR A 60 11.88 -14.47 16.36
C THR A 60 11.07 -14.83 15.11
N GLN A 61 9.98 -15.57 15.29
CA GLN A 61 9.01 -15.83 14.22
C GLN A 61 8.38 -14.52 13.69
N LEU A 62 8.21 -13.52 14.57
CA LEU A 62 7.64 -12.23 14.21
C LEU A 62 8.49 -11.48 13.16
N MET A 63 9.81 -11.66 13.16
CA MET A 63 10.68 -11.13 12.10
C MET A 63 10.31 -11.70 10.73
N HIS A 64 10.24 -13.03 10.63
CA HIS A 64 9.92 -13.72 9.38
C HIS A 64 8.51 -13.39 8.89
N ASP A 65 7.55 -13.28 9.80
CA ASP A 65 6.18 -12.90 9.46
C ASP A 65 6.12 -11.46 8.96
N ALA A 66 6.85 -10.53 9.58
CA ALA A 66 6.94 -9.14 9.12
C ALA A 66 7.58 -9.03 7.73
N GLU A 67 8.69 -9.72 7.48
CA GLU A 67 9.35 -9.76 6.16
C GLU A 67 8.44 -10.34 5.08
N ARG A 68 7.77 -11.46 5.39
CA ARG A 68 6.81 -12.09 4.46
C ARG A 68 5.64 -11.16 4.16
N HIS A 69 5.09 -10.52 5.18
CA HIS A 69 3.95 -9.62 5.02
C HIS A 69 4.34 -8.40 4.17
N GLU A 70 5.52 -7.80 4.39
CA GLU A 70 6.01 -6.70 3.56
C GLU A 70 6.19 -7.11 2.10
N ALA A 71 6.78 -8.30 1.85
CA ALA A 71 6.94 -8.83 0.50
C ALA A 71 5.59 -9.03 -0.21
N GLN A 72 4.58 -9.55 0.50
CA GLN A 72 3.23 -9.71 -0.05
C GLN A 72 2.58 -8.36 -0.38
N LEU A 73 2.70 -7.37 0.51
CA LEU A 73 2.19 -6.02 0.23
C LEU A 73 2.87 -5.39 -0.98
N ARG A 74 4.19 -5.59 -1.10
CA ARG A 74 4.98 -5.08 -2.21
C ARG A 74 4.56 -5.73 -3.53
N GLU A 75 4.34 -7.04 -3.54
CA GLU A 75 3.86 -7.76 -4.72
C GLU A 75 2.48 -7.24 -5.18
N VAL A 76 1.55 -7.02 -4.25
CA VAL A 76 0.24 -6.44 -4.57
C VAL A 76 0.39 -5.04 -5.16
N TYR A 77 1.20 -4.19 -4.53
CA TYR A 77 1.45 -2.84 -5.02
C TYR A 77 2.06 -2.84 -6.43
N ASP A 78 3.15 -3.59 -6.64
CA ASP A 78 3.89 -3.65 -7.90
C ASP A 78 3.05 -4.23 -9.04
N SER A 79 2.09 -5.10 -8.73
CA SER A 79 1.15 -5.66 -9.72
C SER A 79 0.07 -4.69 -10.21
N LEU A 80 -0.19 -3.60 -9.49
CA LEU A 80 -1.38 -2.75 -9.69
C LEU A 80 -1.00 -1.31 -10.02
N TYR A 81 -0.39 -0.59 -9.08
CA TYR A 81 -0.27 0.87 -9.18
C TYR A 81 0.68 1.35 -10.27
N PRO A 82 1.85 0.71 -10.51
CA PRO A 82 2.71 1.10 -11.62
C PRO A 82 2.00 0.99 -12.97
N ALA A 83 1.25 -0.09 -13.18
CA ALA A 83 0.48 -0.29 -14.41
C ALA A 83 -0.64 0.76 -14.55
N LEU A 84 -1.43 0.99 -13.49
CA LEU A 84 -2.48 2.01 -13.50
C LEU A 84 -1.94 3.43 -13.73
N SER A 85 -0.80 3.76 -13.13
CA SER A 85 -0.16 5.08 -13.28
C SER A 85 0.43 5.27 -14.67
N GLN A 86 0.82 4.19 -15.37
CA GLN A 86 1.25 4.25 -16.77
C GLN A 86 0.07 4.38 -17.72
N GLU A 87 -1.03 3.65 -17.47
CA GLU A 87 -2.20 3.63 -18.34
C GLU A 87 -3.05 4.91 -18.23
N ASP A 88 -3.27 5.45 -17.01
CA ASP A 88 -3.98 6.71 -16.80
C ASP A 88 -3.35 7.56 -15.68
N PRO A 89 -2.25 8.28 -15.99
CA PRO A 89 -1.56 9.14 -15.01
C PRO A 89 -2.43 10.26 -14.44
N ARG A 90 -3.52 10.64 -15.11
CA ARG A 90 -4.41 11.72 -14.64
C ARG A 90 -5.27 11.26 -13.48
N SER A 91 -5.80 10.03 -13.56
CA SER A 91 -6.56 9.42 -12.48
C SER A 91 -5.65 8.77 -11.43
N PHE A 92 -4.47 8.28 -11.87
CA PHE A 92 -3.48 7.60 -11.05
C PHE A 92 -2.12 8.31 -11.08
N PRO A 93 -2.00 9.52 -10.51
CA PRO A 93 -0.72 10.20 -10.42
C PRO A 93 0.29 9.39 -9.58
N PRO A 94 1.48 9.06 -10.11
CA PRO A 94 2.45 8.19 -9.44
C PRO A 94 2.97 8.76 -8.11
N GLU A 95 2.99 10.09 -7.97
CA GLU A 95 3.35 10.79 -6.73
C GLU A 95 2.32 10.59 -5.61
N ARG A 96 1.07 10.24 -5.95
CA ARG A 96 -0.01 9.96 -4.99
C ARG A 96 -0.03 8.48 -4.62
N TYR A 97 0.11 7.61 -5.61
CA TYR A 97 0.00 6.16 -5.46
C TYR A 97 1.37 5.52 -5.23
N THR A 98 2.06 5.94 -4.17
CA THR A 98 3.36 5.39 -3.76
C THR A 98 3.21 4.15 -2.87
N PHE A 99 4.27 3.37 -2.72
CA PHE A 99 4.26 2.23 -1.79
C PHE A 99 4.02 2.67 -0.34
N GLU A 100 4.49 3.86 0.04
CA GLU A 100 4.25 4.42 1.37
C GLU A 100 2.77 4.75 1.57
N ALA A 101 2.11 5.37 0.58
CA ALA A 101 0.67 5.64 0.62
C ALA A 101 -0.14 4.32 0.69
N PHE A 102 0.29 3.30 -0.05
CA PHE A 102 -0.28 1.96 0.03
C PHE A 102 -0.13 1.33 1.42
N ARG A 103 1.08 1.42 2.01
CA ARG A 103 1.35 0.94 3.36
C ARG A 103 0.50 1.68 4.39
N TRP A 104 0.33 2.98 4.26
CA TRP A 104 -0.55 3.80 5.10
C TRP A 104 -2.01 3.32 5.03
N ALA A 105 -2.55 3.15 3.83
CA ALA A 105 -3.94 2.74 3.66
C ALA A 105 -4.24 1.32 4.21
N ARG A 106 -3.21 0.47 4.34
CA ARG A 106 -3.27 -0.83 5.01
C ARG A 106 -3.19 -0.74 6.54
N SER A 107 -2.66 0.35 7.08
CA SER A 107 -2.32 0.49 8.51
C SER A 107 -3.24 1.38 9.37
N PRO A 108 -4.44 1.81 8.95
CA PRO A 108 -5.23 2.79 9.69
C PRO A 108 -5.62 2.34 11.10
#